data_AF-A0A512PFE9-F1
#
_entry.id   AF-A0A512PFE9-F1
#
_cell.length_a   1.000
_cell.length_b   1.000
_cell.length_c   1.000
_cell.angle_alpha   90.00
_cell.angle_beta   90.00
_cell.angle_gamma   90.00
#
_symmetry.space_group_name_H-M   'P 1'
#
loop_
_entity.id
_entity.type
_entity.pdbx_description
1 polymer ?
#
loop_
_entity_poly.entity_id
_entity_poly.type
_entity_poly.pdbx_seq_one_letter_code
_entity_poly.pdbx_strand_id
1 'polypeptide(L)' 'MTKALPGWYADARRGTGERWFDGDRWTEVRRDSPAPPTGIALRRGLIVLAATFSLGIVAAGALATVLA' A
#
# COMPACT_ATOMS: atom_id res chain seq x y z
N MET A 1 24.21 -11.14 22.58
CA MET A 1 23.06 -10.25 22.31
C MET A 1 23.44 -9.34 21.16
N THR A 2 22.73 -9.40 20.04
CA THR A 2 23.01 -8.55 18.88
C THR A 2 22.55 -7.12 19.19
N LYS A 3 23.47 -6.16 19.16
CA LYS A 3 23.18 -4.74 19.38
C LYS A 3 22.50 -4.18 18.13
N ALA A 4 21.45 -3.38 18.30
CA ALA A 4 20.78 -2.72 17.18
C ALA A 4 21.74 -1.75 16.49
N LEU A 5 21.69 -1.69 15.15
CA LEU A 5 22.51 -0.74 14.39
C LEU A 5 21.90 0.66 14.44
N PRO A 6 22.70 1.73 14.31
CA PRO A 6 22.18 3.09 14.19
C PRO A 6 21.19 3.20 13.03
N GLY A 7 20.04 3.81 13.26
CA GLY A 7 18.98 3.84 12.26
C GLY A 7 17.64 4.39 12.74
N TRP A 8 16.71 4.45 11.80
CA TRP A 8 15.31 4.77 12.07
C TRP A 8 14.54 3.51 12.41
N TYR A 9 13.77 3.58 13.49
CA TYR A 9 12.95 2.48 13.97
C TYR A 9 11.61 3.03 14.47
N ALA A 10 10.60 2.17 14.55
CA ALA A 10 9.26 2.56 15.02
C ALA A 10 9.29 3.17 16.42
N ASP A 11 8.69 4.36 16.60
CA ASP A 11 8.57 4.99 17.92
C ASP A 11 7.41 4.36 18.70
N ALA A 12 7.70 3.49 19.67
CA ALA A 12 6.67 2.87 20.50
C ALA A 12 5.81 3.87 21.30
N ARG A 13 6.26 5.13 21.48
CA ARG A 13 5.52 6.17 22.22
C ARG A 13 4.52 6.92 21.35
N ARG A 14 4.73 6.98 20.05
CA ARG A 14 3.82 7.58 19.06
C ARG A 14 3.53 6.50 18.05
N GLY A 15 2.36 5.86 18.15
CA GLY A 15 1.98 4.72 17.30
C GLY A 15 2.07 4.95 15.78
N THR A 16 2.34 6.18 15.32
CA THR A 16 2.73 6.51 13.95
C THR A 16 4.02 7.35 13.97
N GLY A 17 5.10 6.85 13.37
CA GLY A 17 6.36 7.57 13.24
C GLY A 17 7.60 6.73 13.56
N GLU A 18 8.76 7.28 13.23
CA GLU A 18 10.05 6.68 13.49
C GLU A 18 10.91 7.59 14.38
N ARG A 19 11.71 6.98 15.23
CA ARG A 19 12.67 7.63 16.11
C ARG A 19 14.08 7.18 15.76
N TRP A 20 15.04 8.08 15.84
CA TRP A 20 16.43 7.75 15.53
C TRP A 20 17.12 7.08 16.73
N PHE A 21 17.71 5.91 16.50
CA PHE A 21 18.61 5.21 17.42
C PHE A 21 20.05 5.44 16.96
N ASP A 22 20.91 5.95 17.85
CA ASP A 22 22.31 6.29 17.52
C ASP A 22 23.28 5.10 17.63
N GLY A 23 22.78 3.93 18.03
CA GLY A 23 23.59 2.74 18.31
C GLY A 23 23.70 2.44 19.80
N ASP A 24 23.65 3.45 20.67
CA ASP A 24 23.69 3.29 22.13
C ASP A 24 22.35 3.63 22.79
N ARG A 25 21.65 4.66 22.29
CA ARG A 25 20.42 5.18 22.86
C ARG A 25 19.47 5.74 21.81
N TRP A 26 18.21 5.86 22.22
CA TRP A 26 17.20 6.59 21.47
C TRP A 26 17.42 8.10 21.62
N THR A 27 17.44 8.82 20.50
CA THR A 27 17.59 10.28 20.45
C THR A 27 16.23 10.98 20.41
N GLU A 28 16.12 12.28 20.68
CA GLU A 28 14.83 12.98 20.56
C GLU A 28 14.41 13.30 19.11
N VAL A 29 15.25 12.97 18.13
CA VAL A 29 14.97 13.19 16.71
C VAL A 29 13.91 12.20 16.24
N ARG A 30 12.85 12.73 15.66
CA ARG A 30 11.68 11.98 15.18
C ARG A 30 11.37 12.38 13.74
N ARG A 31 10.80 11.44 12.99
CA ARG A 31 10.24 11.71 11.67
C ARG A 31 8.93 10.96 11.48
N ASP A 32 8.11 11.48 10.58
CA ASP A 32 6.95 10.75 10.12
C ASP A 32 7.40 9.54 9.30
N SER A 33 6.72 8.41 9.50
CA SER A 33 6.93 7.24 8.65
C SER A 33 6.52 7.62 7.22
N PRO A 34 7.31 7.28 6.20
CA PRO A 34 6.91 7.54 4.83
C PRO A 34 5.56 6.91 4.55
N ALA A 35 4.62 7.70 3.99
CA ALA A 35 3.30 7.21 3.66
C ALA A 35 3.42 5.99 2.73
N PRO A 36 2.65 4.91 2.97
CA PRO A 36 2.65 3.78 2.07
C PRO A 36 2.30 4.25 0.66
N PRO A 37 2.93 3.70 -0.40
CA PRO A 37 2.71 4.14 -1.76
C PRO A 37 1.23 3.95 -2.15
N THR A 38 0.53 5.06 -2.38
CA THR A 38 -0.92 5.13 -2.63
C THR A 38 -1.34 4.48 -3.95
N GLY A 39 -0.40 4.13 -4.83
CA GLY A 39 -0.67 3.74 -6.21
C GLY A 39 -1.19 2.31 -6.43
N ILE A 40 -0.97 1.37 -5.51
CA ILE A 40 -1.32 -0.04 -5.72
C ILE A 40 -2.83 -0.27 -5.61
N ALA A 41 -3.50 0.44 -4.69
CA ALA A 41 -4.95 0.32 -4.48
C ALA A 41 -5.76 0.84 -5.68
N LEU A 42 -5.36 2.00 -6.22
CA LEU A 42 -6.04 2.60 -7.39
C LEU A 42 -5.90 1.73 -8.64
N ARG A 43 -4.69 1.19 -8.89
CA ARG A 43 -4.43 0.30 -10.03
C ARG A 43 -5.27 -0.98 -9.97
N ARG A 44 -5.39 -1.60 -8.78
CA ARG A 44 -6.25 -2.78 -8.59
C ARG A 44 -7.73 -2.48 -8.86
N GLY A 45 -8.24 -1.35 -8.38
CA GLY A 45 -9.63 -0.95 -8.62
C GLY A 45 -9.96 -0.77 -10.10
N LEU A 46 -9.05 -0.14 -10.86
CA LEU A 46 -9.22 0.06 -12.31
C LEU A 46 -9.22 -1.25 -13.09
N ILE A 47 -8.37 -2.21 -12.72
CA ILE A 47 -8.32 -3.54 -13.36
C ILE A 47 -9.64 -4.29 -13.16
N VAL A 48 -10.19 -4.28 -11.93
CA VAL A 48 -11.46 -4.95 -11.63
C VAL A 48 -12.62 -4.32 -12.41
N LEU A 49 -12.65 -2.99 -12.49
CA LEU A 49 -13.68 -2.27 -13.24
C LEU A 49 -13.62 -2.60 -14.74
N ALA A 50 -12.43 -2.56 -15.33
CA ALA A 50 -12.22 -2.87 -16.75
C ALA A 50 -12.63 -4.32 -17.06
N ALA A 51 -12.22 -5.29 -16.25
CA ALA A 51 -12.59 -6.69 -16.43
C ALA A 51 -14.11 -6.92 -16.36
N THR A 52 -14.80 -6.26 -15.42
CA THR A 52 -16.26 -6.35 -15.28
C THR A 52 -16.97 -5.76 -16.49
N PHE A 53 -16.50 -4.62 -16.99
CA PHE A 53 -17.06 -3.97 -18.17
C PHE A 53 -16.85 -4.81 -19.44
N SER A 54 -15.64 -5.36 -19.63
CA SER A 54 -15.34 -6.27 -20.74
C SER A 54 -16.20 -7.53 -20.70
N LEU A 55 -16.40 -8.13 -19.52
CA LEU A 55 -17.25 -9.30 -19.37
C LEU A 55 -18.71 -9.00 -19.71
N GLY A 56 -19.22 -7.83 -19.29
CA GLY A 56 -20.56 -7.36 -19.63
C GLY A 56 -20.76 -7.16 -21.13
N ILE A 57 -19.78 -6.57 -21.82
CA ILE A 57 -19.82 -6.40 -23.29
C ILE A 57 -19.84 -7.75 -24.01
N VAL A 58 -18.99 -8.69 -23.60
CA VAL A 58 -18.94 -10.03 -24.22
C VAL A 58 -20.25 -10.79 -24.00
N ALA A 59 -20.81 -10.75 -22.79
CA ALA A 59 -22.07 -11.41 -22.49
C ALA A 59 -23.25 -10.77 -23.25
N ALA A 60 -23.31 -9.44 -23.35
CA ALA A 60 -24.34 -8.75 -24.11
C ALA A 60 -24.24 -9.01 -25.62
N GLY A 61 -23.01 -9.04 -26.16
CA GLY A 61 -22.74 -9.37 -27.56
C GLY A 61 -23.14 -10.80 -27.92
N ALA A 62 -22.82 -11.77 -27.06
CA ALA A 62 -23.21 -13.17 -27.23
C ALA A 62 -24.72 -13.37 -27.14
N LEU A 63 -25.41 -12.65 -26.24
CA LEU A 63 -26.87 -12.72 -26.13
C LEU A 63 -27.56 -12.11 -27.35
N ALA A 64 -27.02 -11.02 -27.91
CA ALA A 64 -27.54 -10.38 -29.11
C ALA A 64 -27.35 -11.25 -30.38
N THR A 65 -26.29 -12.06 -30.45
CA THR A 65 -26.07 -13.00 -31.57
C THR A 65 -26.95 -14.25 -31.50
N VAL A 66 -27.42 -14.63 -30.32
CA VAL A 66 -28.30 -15.80 -30.13
C VAL A 66 -29.78 -15.47 -30.35
N LEU A 67 -30.15 -14.19 -30.24
CA LEU A 67 -31.54 -13.71 -30.38
C LEU A 67 -31.85 -13.05 -31.75
N ALA A 68 -30.87 -12.93 -32.63
CA ALA A 68 -31.00 -12.37 -33.99
C ALA A 68 -31.04 -13.48 -35.04
#